data_AF-A0A537JL28-F1
#
_entry.id   AF-A0A537JL28-F1
#
_cell.length_a   1.000
_cell.length_b   1.000
_cell.length_c   1.000
_cell.angle_alpha   90.00
_cell.angle_beta   90.00
_cell.angle_gamma   90.00
#
_symmetry.space_group_name_H-M   'P 1'
#
loop_
_entity.id
_entity.type
_entity.pdbx_description
1 polymer ?
#
loop_
_entity_poly.entity_id
_entity_poly.type
_entity_poly.pdbx_seq_one_letter_code
_entity_poly.pdbx_strand_id
1 'polypeptide(L)'
;MRSIINIVLIVTGVMIFVSGCEKPSELPNYKLGNPVYLTSSTGTVSPTPADSTKTVLTLNWTFPNYATDSANMKYIVDIDTTGRNFSKEVTRTMSKSLSTGFTGRDLNTMLLNYGYAVGKAVKLDMRVTSSYSNNNEQYRSNVIQVSVTPYADPSKLTSENTSVTGTSATSTNHSNTFSWTPSFPGYSGTINYVIQYDSAGKNF
;
A
#
# COMPACT_ATOMS: atom_id res chain seq x y z
N MET A 1 -23.60 -31.35 72.24
CA MET A 1 -24.02 -30.71 70.98
C MET A 1 -23.12 -29.54 70.57
N ARG A 2 -22.77 -28.59 71.45
CA ARG A 2 -21.89 -27.45 71.12
C ARG A 2 -20.46 -27.82 70.65
N SER A 3 -19.80 -28.83 71.25
CA SER A 3 -18.44 -29.23 70.81
C SER A 3 -18.42 -29.99 69.48
N ILE A 4 -19.49 -30.76 69.18
CA ILE A 4 -19.63 -31.48 67.90
C ILE A 4 -19.86 -30.48 66.75
N ILE A 5 -20.65 -29.42 66.98
CA ILE A 5 -20.86 -28.34 66.01
C ILE A 5 -19.55 -27.59 65.73
N ASN A 6 -18.72 -27.33 66.75
CA ASN A 6 -17.42 -26.69 66.57
C ASN A 6 -16.43 -27.56 65.80
N ILE A 7 -16.44 -28.88 66.01
CA ILE A 7 -15.56 -29.82 65.28
C ILE A 7 -16.01 -29.94 63.81
N VAL A 8 -17.32 -29.99 63.54
CA VAL A 8 -17.84 -30.02 62.16
C VAL A 8 -17.52 -28.72 61.41
N LEU A 9 -17.64 -27.55 62.06
CA LEU A 9 -17.27 -26.25 61.46
C LEU A 9 -15.77 -26.14 61.15
N ILE A 10 -14.90 -26.71 61.99
CA ILE A 10 -13.45 -26.73 61.73
C ILE A 10 -13.09 -27.69 60.59
N VAL A 11 -13.74 -28.87 60.52
CA VAL A 11 -13.47 -29.86 59.45
C VAL A 11 -14.00 -29.38 58.09
N THR A 12 -15.13 -28.66 58.04
CA THR A 12 -15.66 -28.09 56.78
C THR A 12 -14.86 -26.86 56.33
N GLY A 13 -14.28 -26.08 57.24
CA GLY A 13 -13.45 -24.91 56.91
C GLY A 13 -12.09 -25.27 56.29
N VAL A 14 -11.51 -26.41 56.64
CA VAL A 14 -10.20 -26.86 56.13
C VAL A 14 -10.27 -27.39 54.69
N MET A 15 -11.44 -27.88 54.24
CA MET A 15 -11.62 -28.41 52.89
C MET A 15 -11.66 -27.34 51.78
N ILE A 16 -11.85 -26.05 52.12
CA ILE A 16 -11.98 -24.97 51.14
C ILE A 16 -10.60 -24.43 50.68
N PHE A 17 -9.51 -24.76 51.38
CA PHE A 17 -8.16 -24.26 51.04
C PHE A 17 -7.40 -25.11 50.02
N VAL A 18 -7.96 -26.23 49.55
CA VAL A 18 -7.29 -27.14 48.61
C VAL A 18 -7.70 -26.94 47.15
N SER A 19 -8.60 -26.01 46.85
CA SER A 19 -8.78 -25.50 45.48
C SER A 19 -7.65 -24.52 45.14
N GLY A 20 -6.42 -25.05 45.12
CA GLY A 20 -5.26 -24.35 44.59
C GLY A 20 -5.51 -24.04 43.12
N CYS A 21 -5.27 -22.79 42.74
CA CYS A 21 -5.21 -22.35 41.35
C CYS A 21 -4.30 -23.33 40.59
N GLU A 22 -4.85 -24.14 39.69
CA GLU A 22 -4.04 -24.98 38.81
C GLU A 22 -3.06 -24.04 38.11
N LYS A 23 -1.76 -24.26 38.33
CA LYS A 23 -0.74 -23.53 37.59
C LYS A 23 -1.09 -23.74 36.11
N PRO A 24 -1.37 -22.69 35.32
CA PRO A 24 -1.63 -22.87 33.91
C PRO A 24 -0.48 -23.70 33.34
N SER A 25 -0.82 -24.71 32.55
CA SER A 25 0.16 -25.52 31.85
C SER A 25 1.20 -24.59 31.21
N GLU A 26 2.48 -24.98 31.27
CA GLU A 26 3.53 -24.15 30.69
C GLU A 26 3.13 -23.80 29.26
N LEU A 27 2.95 -22.50 29.02
CA LEU A 27 2.56 -22.01 27.71
C LEU A 27 3.61 -22.52 26.71
N PRO A 28 3.19 -23.06 25.56
CA PRO A 28 4.14 -23.53 24.56
C PRO A 28 5.12 -22.40 24.24
N ASN A 29 6.42 -22.65 24.42
CA ASN A 29 7.45 -21.74 23.94
C ASN A 29 7.45 -21.82 22.41
N TYR A 30 6.73 -20.91 21.79
CA TYR A 30 6.74 -20.76 20.34
C TYR A 30 8.09 -20.20 19.91
N LYS A 31 8.73 -20.86 18.94
CA LYS A 31 9.98 -20.40 18.34
C LYS A 31 9.80 -18.98 17.79
N LEU A 32 10.70 -18.07 18.16
CA LEU A 32 10.76 -16.74 17.57
C LEU A 32 11.10 -16.83 16.08
N GLY A 33 10.50 -15.94 15.30
CA GLY A 33 10.81 -15.72 13.89
C GLY A 33 12.14 -15.01 13.70
N ASN A 34 12.41 -14.68 12.44
CA ASN A 34 13.63 -14.03 11.97
C ASN A 34 13.25 -12.83 11.10
N PRO A 35 14.11 -11.80 11.05
CA PRO A 35 14.02 -10.75 10.04
C PRO A 35 13.94 -11.32 8.63
N VAL A 36 13.01 -10.78 7.84
CA VAL A 36 12.91 -11.12 6.42
C VAL A 36 13.97 -10.36 5.63
N TYR A 37 14.47 -10.94 4.56
CA TYR A 37 15.43 -10.29 3.66
C TYR A 37 14.70 -9.84 2.40
N LEU A 38 14.67 -8.53 2.15
CA LEU A 38 13.96 -7.89 1.05
C LEU A 38 14.86 -7.73 -0.17
N THR A 39 14.34 -8.10 -1.35
CA THR A 39 14.95 -7.89 -2.66
C THR A 39 13.96 -7.25 -3.63
N SER A 40 14.48 -6.54 -4.64
CA SER A 40 13.70 -6.01 -5.76
C SER A 40 14.09 -6.67 -7.08
N SER A 41 13.14 -6.72 -8.02
CA SER A 41 13.39 -7.19 -9.38
C SER A 41 14.30 -6.26 -10.19
N THR A 42 14.40 -4.99 -9.78
CA THR A 42 15.25 -3.97 -10.41
C THR A 42 15.63 -2.89 -9.40
N GLY A 43 16.76 -2.22 -9.63
CA GLY A 43 17.17 -1.03 -8.88
C GLY A 43 16.71 0.29 -9.52
N THR A 44 16.14 0.26 -10.73
CA THR A 44 15.67 1.46 -11.43
C THR A 44 14.42 1.17 -12.27
N VAL A 45 13.46 2.09 -12.24
CA VAL A 45 12.18 2.00 -12.94
C VAL A 45 11.87 3.35 -13.58
N SER A 46 11.66 3.37 -14.90
CA SER A 46 11.25 4.58 -15.63
C SER A 46 9.99 4.28 -16.45
N PRO A 47 8.84 4.10 -15.80
CA PRO A 47 7.60 3.69 -16.48
C PRO A 47 7.12 4.80 -17.42
N THR A 48 6.42 4.38 -18.47
CA THR A 48 5.71 5.27 -19.40
C THR A 48 4.20 5.15 -19.23
N PRO A 49 3.37 6.01 -19.86
CA PRO A 49 1.92 5.81 -19.88
C PRO A 49 1.50 4.42 -20.37
N ALA A 50 2.26 3.81 -21.29
CA ALA A 50 1.98 2.47 -21.81
C ALA A 50 2.21 1.33 -20.78
N ASP A 51 2.88 1.63 -19.67
CA ASP A 51 3.16 0.68 -18.60
C ASP A 51 2.23 0.88 -17.39
N SER A 52 1.22 1.74 -17.51
CA SER A 52 0.36 2.12 -16.39
C SER A 52 -0.28 0.93 -15.67
N THR A 53 -0.64 -0.12 -16.41
CA THR A 53 -1.26 -1.34 -15.88
C THR A 53 -0.29 -2.51 -15.75
N LYS A 54 0.96 -2.36 -16.20
CA LYS A 54 1.97 -3.42 -16.15
C LYS A 54 2.71 -3.35 -14.83
N THR A 55 2.97 -4.51 -14.22
CA THR A 55 3.91 -4.61 -13.10
C THR A 55 5.32 -4.27 -13.58
N VAL A 56 5.90 -3.21 -13.02
CA VAL A 56 7.25 -2.71 -13.38
C VAL A 56 8.27 -2.90 -12.26
N LEU A 57 7.80 -3.20 -11.05
CA LEU A 57 8.63 -3.51 -9.90
C LEU A 57 7.99 -4.65 -9.11
N THR A 58 8.75 -5.70 -8.84
CA THR A 58 8.34 -6.76 -7.92
C THR A 58 9.30 -6.76 -6.74
N LEU A 59 8.74 -6.76 -5.54
CA LEU A 59 9.46 -6.95 -4.29
C LEU A 59 9.24 -8.38 -3.81
N ASN A 60 10.30 -9.03 -3.34
CA ASN A 60 10.25 -10.37 -2.76
C ASN A 60 10.96 -10.37 -1.41
N TRP A 61 10.51 -11.21 -0.49
CA TRP A 61 11.19 -11.37 0.80
C TRP A 61 11.19 -12.81 1.28
N THR A 62 12.19 -13.13 2.11
CA THR A 62 12.30 -14.46 2.71
C THR A 62 11.20 -14.73 3.74
N PHE A 63 10.90 -16.00 3.96
CA PHE A 63 9.97 -16.42 4.99
C PHE A 63 10.55 -16.17 6.40
N PRO A 64 9.80 -15.54 7.32
CA PRO A 64 10.31 -15.19 8.65
C PRO A 64 10.50 -16.39 9.58
N ASN A 65 9.97 -17.58 9.24
CA ASN A 65 10.06 -18.78 10.09
C ASN A 65 9.48 -18.61 11.51
N TYR A 66 8.36 -17.89 11.65
CA TYR A 66 7.56 -17.91 12.88
C TYR A 66 7.07 -19.34 13.21
N ALA A 67 6.70 -19.58 14.47
CA ALA A 67 6.33 -20.92 14.94
C ALA A 67 5.01 -21.47 14.36
N THR A 68 4.17 -20.63 13.76
CA THR A 68 2.90 -21.04 13.16
C THR A 68 2.96 -21.03 11.64
N ASP A 69 1.95 -21.64 11.00
CA ASP A 69 1.77 -21.57 9.55
C ASP A 69 1.78 -20.12 9.02
N SER A 70 2.32 -19.97 7.82
CA SER A 70 2.23 -18.81 6.92
C SER A 70 0.84 -18.16 6.85
N ALA A 71 -0.22 -18.94 7.10
CA ALA A 71 -1.59 -18.47 7.17
C ALA A 71 -1.81 -17.34 8.20
N ASN A 72 -1.00 -17.26 9.25
CA ASN A 72 -1.14 -16.27 10.32
C ASN A 72 -0.11 -15.15 10.26
N MET A 73 0.49 -14.92 9.09
CA MET A 73 1.53 -13.91 8.90
C MET A 73 1.02 -12.70 8.14
N LYS A 74 1.44 -11.53 8.60
CA LYS A 74 1.21 -10.23 8.01
C LYS A 74 2.52 -9.58 7.62
N TYR A 75 2.48 -8.85 6.51
CA TYR A 75 3.61 -8.10 5.97
C TYR A 75 3.14 -6.69 5.64
N ILE A 76 3.93 -5.70 6.01
CA ILE A 76 3.70 -4.30 5.68
C ILE A 76 4.92 -3.83 4.90
N VAL A 77 4.71 -3.48 3.62
CA VAL A 77 5.73 -2.87 2.78
C VAL A 77 5.66 -1.36 3.00
N ASP A 78 6.75 -0.76 3.47
CA ASP A 78 6.90 0.68 3.64
C ASP A 78 7.73 1.25 2.49
N ILE A 79 7.27 2.33 1.87
CA ILE A 79 7.98 3.03 0.79
C ILE A 79 8.02 4.52 1.10
N ASP A 80 9.22 5.09 1.22
CA ASP A 80 9.39 6.54 1.38
C ASP A 80 10.54 7.04 0.50
N THR A 81 10.64 8.35 0.35
CA THR A 81 11.82 8.97 -0.27
C THR A 81 13.05 8.71 0.58
N THR A 82 14.16 8.37 -0.08
CA THR A 82 15.46 8.21 0.58
C THR A 82 15.80 9.39 1.49
N GLY A 83 16.26 9.09 2.70
CA GLY A 83 16.68 10.08 3.69
C GLY A 83 15.54 10.66 4.54
N ARG A 84 14.28 10.30 4.28
CA ARG A 84 13.14 10.67 5.15
C ARG A 84 12.93 9.72 6.32
N ASN A 85 13.69 8.63 6.39
CA ASN A 85 13.65 7.64 7.48
C ASN A 85 12.24 7.05 7.72
N PHE A 86 11.42 6.91 6.68
CA PHE A 86 10.02 6.45 6.80
C PHE A 86 9.26 7.36 7.78
N SER A 87 9.19 8.65 7.45
CA SER A 87 8.39 9.65 8.20
C SER A 87 7.12 10.02 7.46
N LYS A 88 7.04 9.70 6.16
CA LYS A 88 5.87 9.89 5.31
C LYS A 88 5.68 8.70 4.38
N GLU A 89 5.94 7.47 4.86
CA GLU A 89 5.82 6.29 4.01
C GLU A 89 4.40 6.08 3.48
N VAL A 90 4.34 5.50 2.28
CA VAL A 90 3.16 4.80 1.80
C VAL A 90 3.33 3.34 2.19
N THR A 91 2.29 2.78 2.80
CA THR A 91 2.28 1.40 3.27
C THR A 91 1.40 0.52 2.40
N ARG A 92 1.84 -0.71 2.13
CA ARG A 92 0.99 -1.76 1.55
C ARG A 92 0.98 -2.98 2.47
N THR A 93 -0.19 -3.28 3.02
CA THR A 93 -0.36 -4.45 3.89
C THR A 93 -0.76 -5.67 3.07
N MET A 94 -0.11 -6.79 3.33
CA MET A 94 -0.35 -8.08 2.71
C MET A 94 -0.42 -9.16 3.80
N SER A 95 -1.22 -10.19 3.57
CA SER A 95 -1.25 -11.38 4.43
C SER A 95 -0.91 -12.59 3.57
N LYS A 96 -0.19 -13.56 4.15
CA LYS A 96 0.11 -14.83 3.46
C LYS A 96 0.83 -14.67 2.10
N SER A 97 1.62 -13.62 1.91
CA SER A 97 2.39 -13.36 0.69
C SER A 97 3.86 -13.11 1.01
N LEU A 98 4.75 -13.59 0.13
CA LEU A 98 6.19 -13.33 0.18
C LEU A 98 6.65 -12.40 -0.95
N SER A 99 5.69 -11.82 -1.67
CA SER A 99 5.95 -10.96 -2.83
C SER A 99 4.85 -9.92 -3.00
N THR A 100 5.19 -8.80 -3.64
CA THR A 100 4.20 -7.84 -4.13
C THR A 100 4.71 -7.14 -5.40
N GLY A 101 3.79 -6.87 -6.33
CA GLY A 101 4.05 -6.15 -7.57
C GLY A 101 3.48 -4.75 -7.54
N PHE A 102 4.22 -3.79 -8.08
CA PHE A 102 3.80 -2.41 -8.30
C PHE A 102 3.71 -2.12 -9.80
N THR A 103 2.59 -1.56 -10.20
CA THR A 103 2.39 -1.10 -11.58
C THR A 103 3.08 0.22 -11.84
N GLY A 104 3.23 0.58 -13.12
CA GLY A 104 3.71 1.91 -13.51
C GLY A 104 2.85 3.01 -12.88
N ARG A 105 1.53 2.80 -12.78
CA ARG A 105 0.61 3.76 -12.17
C ARG A 105 0.76 3.86 -10.67
N ASP A 106 0.93 2.74 -9.95
CA ASP A 106 1.11 2.78 -8.49
C ASP A 106 2.29 3.68 -8.10
N LEU A 107 3.44 3.48 -8.78
CA LEU A 107 4.65 4.25 -8.52
C LEU A 107 4.53 5.70 -8.99
N ASN A 108 3.95 5.95 -10.16
CA ASN A 108 3.78 7.29 -10.69
C ASN A 108 2.88 8.13 -9.77
N THR A 109 1.71 7.61 -9.42
CA THR A 109 0.75 8.27 -8.53
C THR A 109 1.35 8.60 -7.17
N MET A 110 2.09 7.65 -6.58
CA MET A 110 2.78 7.88 -5.31
C MET A 110 3.74 9.07 -5.40
N LEU A 111 4.60 9.12 -6.42
CA LEU A 111 5.59 10.19 -6.56
C LEU A 111 4.95 11.55 -6.86
N LEU A 112 3.89 11.58 -7.68
CA LEU A 112 3.13 12.80 -7.94
C LEU A 112 2.45 13.32 -6.67
N ASN A 113 1.87 12.44 -5.85
CA ASN A 113 1.27 12.81 -4.57
C ASN A 113 2.31 13.23 -3.51
N TYR A 114 3.57 12.81 -3.65
CA TYR A 114 4.69 13.37 -2.89
C TYR A 114 5.15 14.74 -3.40
N GLY A 115 4.64 15.22 -4.54
CA GLY A 115 4.96 16.51 -5.13
C GLY A 115 6.19 16.51 -6.04
N TYR A 116 6.63 15.35 -6.52
CA TYR A 116 7.76 15.27 -7.44
C TYR A 116 7.38 15.65 -8.86
N ALA A 117 8.32 16.32 -9.55
CA ALA A 117 8.18 16.67 -10.95
C ALA A 117 8.34 15.43 -11.86
N VAL A 118 7.58 15.40 -12.95
CA VAL A 118 7.72 14.40 -14.01
C VAL A 118 9.12 14.43 -14.64
N GLY A 119 9.62 13.28 -15.08
CA GLY A 119 10.90 13.13 -15.76
C GLY A 119 12.13 13.30 -14.85
N LYS A 120 11.95 13.48 -13.54
CA LYS A 120 13.05 13.53 -12.56
C LYS A 120 13.07 12.27 -11.72
N ALA A 121 14.18 11.53 -11.81
CA ALA A 121 14.37 10.32 -11.01
C ALA A 121 14.41 10.65 -9.51
N VAL A 122 13.68 9.87 -8.72
CA VAL A 122 13.58 9.95 -7.27
C VAL A 122 14.06 8.64 -6.67
N LYS A 123 14.95 8.71 -5.67
CA LYS A 123 15.37 7.53 -4.91
C LYS A 123 14.38 7.25 -3.79
N LEU A 124 13.94 6.01 -3.72
CA LEU A 124 13.01 5.51 -2.71
C LEU A 124 13.71 4.48 -1.84
N ASP A 125 13.51 4.59 -0.53
CA ASP A 125 13.87 3.57 0.45
C ASP A 125 12.64 2.67 0.67
N MET A 126 12.86 1.35 0.62
CA MET A 126 11.81 0.35 0.80
C MET A 126 12.23 -0.65 1.88
N ARG A 127 11.29 -1.03 2.74
CA ARG A 127 11.46 -2.12 3.71
C ARG A 127 10.16 -2.90 3.89
N VAL A 128 10.28 -4.09 4.47
CA VAL A 128 9.13 -4.90 4.89
C VAL A 128 9.19 -5.13 6.39
N THR A 129 8.06 -4.92 7.06
CA THR A 129 7.84 -5.36 8.44
C THR A 129 6.99 -6.63 8.39
N SER A 130 7.51 -7.75 8.87
CA SER A 130 6.74 -8.97 9.08
C SER A 130 6.23 -9.05 10.51
N SER A 131 5.09 -9.71 10.72
CA SER A 131 4.53 -9.97 12.05
C SER A 131 3.55 -11.14 12.01
N TYR A 132 3.07 -11.59 13.16
CA TYR A 132 1.81 -12.33 13.22
C TYR A 132 0.63 -11.43 12.81
N SER A 133 -0.50 -12.02 12.42
CA SER A 133 -1.71 -11.29 12.03
C SER A 133 -2.16 -10.25 13.06
N ASN A 134 -1.98 -10.54 14.34
CA ASN A 134 -2.30 -9.68 15.48
C ASN A 134 -1.24 -8.59 15.80
N ASN A 135 -0.26 -8.37 14.92
CA ASN A 135 0.89 -7.44 15.10
C ASN A 135 1.91 -7.84 16.16
N ASN A 136 1.79 -9.03 16.78
CA ASN A 136 2.83 -9.50 17.69
C ASN A 136 4.09 -9.87 16.92
N GLU A 137 5.22 -9.70 17.61
CA GLU A 137 6.55 -10.15 17.17
C GLU A 137 6.93 -9.59 15.79
N GLN A 138 7.33 -8.32 15.75
CA GLN A 138 7.62 -7.63 14.50
C GLN A 138 9.10 -7.68 14.15
N TYR A 139 9.41 -8.01 12.90
CA TYR A 139 10.76 -7.91 12.36
C TYR A 139 10.79 -7.07 11.09
N ARG A 140 11.74 -6.14 11.04
CA ARG A 140 12.02 -5.32 9.86
C ARG A 140 13.10 -5.95 9.00
N SER A 141 12.96 -5.83 7.69
CA SER A 141 13.99 -6.22 6.72
C SER A 141 15.16 -5.24 6.67
N ASN A 142 16.17 -5.59 5.88
CA ASN A 142 17.06 -4.59 5.29
C ASN A 142 16.27 -3.52 4.51
N VAL A 143 16.85 -2.33 4.39
CA VAL A 143 16.36 -1.28 3.50
C VAL A 143 17.01 -1.45 2.14
N ILE A 144 16.21 -1.44 1.08
CA ILE A 144 16.71 -1.39 -0.30
C ILE A 144 16.39 -0.04 -0.93
N GLN A 145 17.14 0.33 -1.96
CA GLN A 145 16.93 1.55 -2.71
C GLN A 145 16.52 1.26 -4.15
N VAL A 146 15.46 1.92 -4.61
CA VAL A 146 15.01 1.86 -6.01
C VAL A 146 14.86 3.28 -6.53
N SER A 147 15.46 3.57 -7.68
CA SER A 147 15.30 4.84 -8.37
C SER A 147 14.09 4.79 -9.30
N VAL A 148 13.14 5.72 -9.15
CA VAL A 148 11.90 5.73 -9.95
C VAL A 148 11.69 7.11 -10.59
N THR A 149 11.36 7.14 -11.88
CA THR A 149 11.08 8.37 -12.62
C THR A 149 9.58 8.51 -12.90
N PRO A 150 8.89 9.53 -12.36
CA PRO A 150 7.48 9.78 -12.69
C PRO A 150 7.32 10.20 -14.16
N TYR A 151 6.18 9.90 -14.75
CA TYR A 151 5.87 10.21 -16.15
C TYR A 151 4.63 11.12 -16.26
N ALA A 152 4.57 11.86 -17.37
CA ALA A 152 3.40 12.65 -17.74
C ALA A 152 2.28 11.75 -18.27
N ASP A 153 1.08 11.83 -17.69
CA ASP A 153 -0.11 11.10 -18.14
C ASP A 153 -1.15 12.14 -18.62
N PRO A 154 -1.02 12.66 -19.85
CA PRO A 154 -1.86 13.74 -20.34
C PRO A 154 -3.28 13.27 -20.64
N SER A 155 -4.21 14.21 -20.53
CA SER A 155 -5.59 14.01 -20.98
C SER A 155 -5.64 13.78 -22.48
N LYS A 156 -6.50 12.87 -22.92
CA LYS A 156 -6.82 12.65 -24.33
C LYS A 156 -8.13 13.36 -24.66
N LEU A 157 -8.05 14.43 -25.43
CA LEU A 157 -9.21 15.13 -25.98
C LEU A 157 -9.84 14.30 -27.11
N THR A 158 -11.16 14.17 -27.08
CA THR A 158 -11.98 13.54 -28.11
C THR A 158 -13.11 14.47 -28.50
N SER A 159 -13.41 14.50 -29.79
CA SER A 159 -14.51 15.26 -30.38
C SER A 159 -15.56 14.28 -30.89
N GLU A 160 -16.85 14.58 -30.65
CA GLU A 160 -17.96 13.78 -31.18
C GLU A 160 -17.96 13.78 -32.70
N ASN A 161 -17.78 14.95 -33.31
CA ASN A 161 -17.69 15.12 -34.75
C ASN A 161 -16.34 15.74 -35.16
N THR A 162 -15.76 15.30 -36.28
CA THR A 162 -14.53 15.90 -36.83
C THR A 162 -14.79 17.17 -37.65
N SER A 163 -16.04 17.42 -38.02
CA SER A 163 -16.50 18.62 -38.70
C SER A 163 -17.93 18.94 -38.31
N VAL A 164 -18.28 20.23 -38.34
CA VAL A 164 -19.64 20.73 -38.11
C VAL A 164 -19.99 21.76 -39.18
N THR A 165 -21.25 21.77 -39.62
CA THR A 165 -21.76 22.76 -40.58
C THR A 165 -22.72 23.71 -39.87
N GLY A 166 -22.31 24.97 -39.72
CA GLY A 166 -23.18 26.02 -39.20
C GLY A 166 -24.06 26.62 -40.29
N THR A 167 -25.36 26.74 -40.04
CA THR A 167 -26.31 27.50 -40.87
C THR A 167 -27.15 28.40 -39.97
N SER A 168 -27.82 29.42 -40.53
CA SER A 168 -28.74 30.25 -39.74
C SER A 168 -29.83 29.42 -39.04
N ALA A 169 -30.33 28.37 -39.70
CA ALA A 169 -31.34 27.46 -39.17
C ALA A 169 -30.86 26.62 -37.98
N THR A 170 -29.54 26.42 -37.84
CA THR A 170 -28.93 25.61 -36.78
C THR A 170 -28.10 26.44 -35.80
N SER A 171 -28.21 27.77 -35.85
CA SER A 171 -27.38 28.71 -35.08
C SER A 171 -27.49 28.56 -33.56
N THR A 172 -28.63 28.04 -33.06
CA THR A 172 -28.87 27.77 -31.64
C THR A 172 -28.74 26.29 -31.27
N ASN A 173 -28.46 25.43 -32.25
CA ASN A 173 -28.32 23.99 -31.99
C ASN A 173 -26.93 23.70 -31.41
N HIS A 174 -26.88 22.77 -30.46
CA HIS A 174 -25.63 22.17 -30.02
C HIS A 174 -24.91 21.54 -31.22
N SER A 175 -23.73 22.05 -31.57
CA SER A 175 -23.03 21.64 -32.79
C SER A 175 -22.11 20.45 -32.58
N ASN A 176 -21.43 20.39 -31.42
CA ASN A 176 -20.43 19.37 -31.15
C ASN A 176 -20.17 19.22 -29.66
N THR A 177 -19.86 18.00 -29.23
CA THR A 177 -19.40 17.72 -27.87
C THR A 177 -17.92 17.40 -27.87
N PHE A 178 -17.16 18.04 -26.98
CA PHE A 178 -15.80 17.62 -26.65
C PHE A 178 -15.80 16.91 -25.30
N SER A 179 -15.06 15.81 -25.23
CA SER A 179 -14.86 15.03 -24.01
C SER A 179 -13.38 14.73 -23.86
N TRP A 180 -12.93 14.45 -22.64
CA TRP A 180 -11.52 14.14 -22.41
C TRP A 180 -11.31 13.22 -21.23
N THR A 181 -10.21 12.47 -21.26
CA THR A 181 -9.83 11.59 -20.14
C THR A 181 -9.20 12.40 -19.01
N PRO A 182 -9.26 11.93 -17.74
CA PRO A 182 -8.48 12.55 -16.67
C PRO A 182 -6.99 12.52 -16.99
N SER A 183 -6.29 13.64 -16.75
CA SER A 183 -4.83 13.64 -16.63
C SER A 183 -4.42 13.06 -15.27
N PHE A 184 -3.21 12.50 -15.20
CA PHE A 184 -2.61 11.99 -13.97
C PHE A 184 -3.57 11.15 -13.09
N PRO A 185 -4.15 10.04 -13.61
CA PRO A 185 -5.11 9.25 -12.85
C PRO A 185 -4.54 8.77 -11.51
N GLY A 186 -5.19 9.17 -10.40
CA GLY A 186 -4.78 8.87 -9.03
C GLY A 186 -4.04 10.01 -8.30
N TYR A 187 -3.65 11.06 -9.02
CA TYR A 187 -3.17 12.30 -8.39
C TYR A 187 -4.30 12.95 -7.60
N SER A 188 -4.02 13.34 -6.36
CA SER A 188 -5.03 13.90 -5.44
C SER A 188 -5.09 15.42 -5.41
N GLY A 189 -4.14 16.10 -6.08
CA GLY A 189 -4.13 17.56 -6.19
C GLY A 189 -5.10 18.07 -7.27
N THR A 190 -5.25 19.40 -7.31
CA THR A 190 -6.09 20.06 -8.32
C THR A 190 -5.46 19.97 -9.70
N ILE A 191 -6.25 19.53 -10.69
CA ILE A 191 -5.89 19.52 -12.10
C ILE A 191 -6.77 20.55 -12.82
N ASN A 192 -6.14 21.56 -13.42
CA ASN A 192 -6.82 22.56 -14.23
C ASN A 192 -6.71 22.20 -15.70
N TYR A 193 -7.85 22.16 -16.40
CA TYR A 193 -7.92 21.96 -17.84
C TYR A 193 -8.22 23.29 -18.53
N VAL A 194 -7.50 23.58 -19.60
CA VAL A 194 -7.78 24.71 -20.48
C VAL A 194 -8.01 24.16 -21.88
N ILE A 195 -9.16 24.46 -22.47
CA ILE A 195 -9.45 24.14 -23.87
C ILE A 195 -9.11 25.37 -24.69
N GLN A 196 -8.25 25.20 -25.70
CA GLN A 196 -7.89 26.24 -26.65
C GLN A 196 -8.24 25.76 -28.05
N TYR A 197 -8.72 26.69 -28.89
CA TYR A 197 -9.09 26.43 -30.28
C TYR A 197 -8.85 27.69 -31.11
N ASP A 198 -8.43 27.52 -32.36
CA ASP A 198 -8.48 28.54 -33.42
C ASP A 198 -8.28 27.85 -34.78
N SER A 199 -8.23 28.64 -35.84
CA SER A 199 -8.07 28.23 -37.22
C SER A 199 -6.84 27.34 -37.46
N ALA A 200 -7.00 26.40 -38.38
CA ALA A 200 -5.93 25.48 -38.79
C ALA A 200 -4.71 26.24 -39.33
N GLY A 201 -3.51 25.76 -39.00
CA GLY A 201 -2.24 26.31 -39.49
C GLY A 201 -1.66 27.46 -38.66
N LYS A 202 -2.32 27.87 -37.56
CA LYS A 202 -1.74 28.80 -36.59
C LYS A 202 -1.03 28.06 -35.45
N ASN A 203 0.01 28.70 -34.90
CA ASN A 203 0.76 28.19 -33.76
C ASN A 203 0.07 28.67 -32.47
N PHE A 204 -0.32 27.71 -31.63
CA PHE A 204 -0.83 27.91 -30.28
C PHE A 204 0.27 27.68 -29.28
#